data_AF-A0A414S0R8-F1
#
_entry.id   AF-A0A414S0R8-F1
#
_cell.length_a   1.000
_cell.length_b   1.000
_cell.length_c   1.000
_cell.angle_alpha   90.00
_cell.angle_beta   90.00
_cell.angle_gamma   90.00
#
_symmetry.space_group_name_H-M   'P 1'
#
loop_
_entity.id
_entity.type
_entity.pdbx_description
1 polymer ?
#
loop_
_entity_poly.entity_id
_entity_poly.type
_entity_poly.pdbx_seq_one_letter_code
_entity_poly.pdbx_strand_id
1 'polypeptide(L)'
;MPLSYLRTLEQDAYTLAIQFASYGIFRVGEIKGLTWDTKNENIITIKQQLVEERTLQDNMTFSHPHRVLKDPKGNPFYSIRTEELPEAGIAILRKMKELNPLYQRLDAF
;
A
#
# COMPACT_ATOMS: atom_id res chain seq x y z
N MET A 1 9.46 13.57 -15.33
CA MET A 1 10.89 13.31 -15.12
C MET A 1 11.18 12.18 -14.13
N PRO A 2 10.54 12.06 -12.94
CA PRO A 2 10.81 10.94 -12.02
C PRO A 2 10.27 9.59 -12.53
N LEU A 3 9.04 9.59 -13.05
CA LEU A 3 8.33 8.37 -13.45
C LEU A 3 8.94 7.68 -14.68
N SER A 4 9.43 8.47 -15.64
CA SER A 4 10.09 7.96 -16.85
C SER A 4 11.39 7.21 -16.53
N TYR A 5 12.12 7.63 -15.51
CA TYR A 5 13.33 6.96 -15.05
C TYR A 5 13.01 5.66 -14.28
N LEU A 6 12.01 5.68 -13.39
CA LEU A 6 11.60 4.46 -12.67
C LEU A 6 11.16 3.31 -13.60
N ARG A 7 10.63 3.65 -14.78
CA ARG A 7 10.27 2.66 -15.80
C ARG A 7 11.46 2.00 -16.48
N THR A 8 12.66 2.60 -16.42
CA THR A 8 13.88 1.99 -16.98
C THR A 8 14.58 1.05 -16.01
N LEU A 9 14.20 1.09 -14.72
CA LEU A 9 14.75 0.21 -13.70
C LEU A 9 14.09 -1.17 -13.75
N GLU A 10 14.67 -2.13 -13.03
CA GLU A 10 14.01 -3.41 -12.79
C GLU A 10 12.65 -3.20 -12.12
N GLN A 11 11.62 -3.85 -12.63
CA GLN A 11 10.25 -3.64 -12.18
C GLN A 11 9.93 -4.54 -10.98
N ASP A 12 10.69 -4.33 -9.91
CA ASP A 12 10.54 -5.03 -8.64
C ASP A 12 9.44 -4.42 -7.76
N ALA A 13 9.21 -5.05 -6.60
CA ALA A 13 8.22 -4.63 -5.60
C ALA A 13 8.30 -3.13 -5.25
N TYR A 14 9.51 -2.65 -4.98
CA TYR A 14 9.76 -1.27 -4.54
C TYR A 14 9.56 -0.27 -5.68
N THR A 15 10.11 -0.55 -6.85
CA THR A 15 10.02 0.31 -8.02
C THR A 15 8.57 0.44 -8.48
N LEU A 16 7.80 -0.65 -8.45
CA LEU A 16 6.37 -0.62 -8.75
C LEU A 16 5.58 0.16 -7.68
N ALA A 17 5.87 -0.01 -6.39
CA ALA A 17 5.21 0.74 -5.34
C ALA A 17 5.45 2.26 -5.44
N ILE A 18 6.67 2.69 -5.78
CA ILE A 18 7.00 4.11 -5.98
C ILE A 18 6.28 4.66 -7.21
N GLN A 19 6.24 3.90 -8.32
CA GLN A 19 5.47 4.30 -9.49
C GLN A 19 3.97 4.39 -9.17
N PHE A 20 3.43 3.43 -8.43
CA PHE A 20 2.04 3.41 -8.00
C PHE A 20 1.70 4.64 -7.14
N ALA A 21 2.55 4.98 -6.18
CA ALA A 21 2.41 6.16 -5.33
C ALA A 21 2.41 7.49 -6.10
N SER A 22 2.84 7.51 -7.37
CA SER A 22 2.77 8.70 -8.22
C SER A 22 1.39 8.92 -8.87
N TYR A 23 0.52 7.92 -8.88
CA TYR A 23 -0.81 7.97 -9.50
C TYR A 23 -1.96 8.24 -8.52
N GLY A 24 -1.68 8.33 -7.23
CA GLY A 24 -2.65 8.67 -6.20
C GLY A 24 -1.96 9.19 -4.94
N ILE A 25 -2.73 9.69 -3.98
CA ILE A 25 -2.16 10.28 -2.77
C ILE A 25 -2.13 9.20 -1.69
N PHE A 26 -1.19 8.27 -1.80
CA PHE A 26 -1.06 7.16 -0.85
C PHE A 26 0.05 7.39 0.17
N ARG A 27 -0.19 7.02 1.42
CA ARG A 27 0.87 6.80 2.40
C ARG A 27 1.42 5.39 2.26
N VAL A 28 2.70 5.18 2.57
CA VAL A 28 3.34 3.86 2.44
C VAL A 28 2.61 2.75 3.20
N GLY A 29 2.09 3.04 4.41
CA GLY A 29 1.30 2.07 5.18
C GLY A 29 -0.05 1.75 4.55
N GLU A 30 -0.66 2.72 3.84
CA GLU A 30 -1.91 2.52 3.12
C GLU A 30 -1.69 1.65 1.88
N ILE A 31 -0.57 1.82 1.16
CA ILE A 31 -0.19 0.93 0.04
C ILE A 31 -0.02 -0.51 0.54
N LYS A 32 0.71 -0.70 1.64
CA LYS A 32 0.92 -2.04 2.23
C LYS A 32 -0.36 -2.68 2.76
N GLY A 33 -1.28 -1.87 3.28
CA GLY A 33 -2.58 -2.32 3.78
C GLY A 33 -3.67 -2.40 2.71
N LEU A 34 -3.34 -2.11 1.45
CA LEU A 34 -4.30 -1.97 0.37
C LEU A 34 -4.97 -3.30 0.04
N THR A 35 -6.29 -3.26 -0.08
CA THR A 35 -7.11 -4.36 -0.59
C THR A 35 -7.69 -3.96 -1.93
N TRP A 36 -7.50 -4.79 -2.95
CA TRP A 36 -7.96 -4.50 -4.30
C TRP A 36 -9.14 -5.41 -4.68
N ASP A 37 -10.27 -4.79 -5.02
CA ASP A 37 -11.45 -5.49 -5.53
C ASP A 37 -11.41 -5.55 -7.06
N THR A 38 -11.30 -6.76 -7.61
CA THR A 38 -11.22 -6.97 -9.06
C THR A 38 -12.55 -6.75 -9.78
N LYS A 39 -13.65 -6.49 -9.08
CA LYS A 39 -14.94 -6.15 -9.72
C LYS A 39 -15.02 -4.68 -10.13
N ASN A 40 -14.37 -3.80 -9.39
CA ASN A 40 -14.27 -2.37 -9.66
C ASN A 40 -12.79 -1.95 -9.66
N GLU A 41 -12.04 -2.48 -10.63
CA GLU A 41 -10.57 -2.43 -10.64
C GLU A 41 -9.95 -1.03 -10.59
N ASN A 42 -10.66 -0.02 -11.11
CA ASN A 42 -10.23 1.37 -11.13
C ASN A 42 -10.49 2.10 -9.79
N ILE A 43 -11.29 1.53 -8.89
CA ILE A 43 -11.70 2.18 -7.65
C ILE A 43 -10.99 1.54 -6.47
N ILE A 44 -10.19 2.34 -5.76
CA ILE A 44 -9.46 1.89 -4.57
C ILE A 44 -10.04 2.54 -3.34
N THR A 45 -10.41 1.71 -2.37
CA THR A 45 -10.86 2.19 -1.06
C THR A 45 -9.72 2.11 -0.06
N ILE A 46 -9.27 3.27 0.40
CA ILE A 46 -8.26 3.42 1.43
C ILE A 46 -8.98 3.56 2.76
N LYS A 47 -8.88 2.52 3.59
CA LYS A 47 -9.57 2.47 4.89
C LYS A 47 -8.68 2.04 6.05
N GLN A 48 -7.49 1.54 5.75
CA GLN A 48 -6.59 0.91 6.71
C GLN A 48 -5.14 1.13 6.29
N GLN A 49 -4.23 1.03 7.25
CA GLN A 49 -2.80 1.07 7.04
C GLN A 49 -2.14 -0.11 7.74
N LEU A 50 -1.16 -0.73 7.09
CA LEU A 50 -0.29 -1.70 7.72
C LEU A 50 0.88 -0.97 8.36
N VAL A 51 1.05 -1.13 9.67
CA VAL A 51 2.14 -0.53 10.44
C VAL A 51 2.92 -1.61 11.17
N GLU A 52 4.21 -1.35 11.39
CA GLU A 52 5.04 -2.16 12.27
C GLU A 52 5.12 -1.49 13.64
N GLU A 53 4.82 -2.25 14.68
CA GLU A 53 4.77 -1.76 16.05
C GLU A 53 5.64 -2.61 16.97
N ARG A 54 6.07 -1.98 18.07
CA ARG A 54 6.75 -2.64 19.18
C ARG A 54 6.04 -2.23 20.46
N THR A 55 5.85 -3.19 21.34
CA THR A 55 5.28 -2.94 22.67
C THR A 55 6.41 -2.54 23.61
N LEU A 56 6.26 -1.41 24.30
CA LEU A 56 7.13 -1.05 25.41
C LEU A 56 6.76 -1.93 26.61
N GLN A 57 7.72 -2.70 27.10
CA GLN A 57 7.54 -3.62 28.22
C GLN A 57 7.91 -2.95 29.55
N ASP A 58 7.48 -3.54 30.67
CA ASP A 58 7.74 -3.00 32.02
C ASP A 58 9.24 -2.91 32.36
N ASN A 59 10.06 -3.74 31.73
CA ASN A 59 11.53 -3.70 31.85
C ASN A 59 12.17 -2.60 30.99
N MET A 60 11.39 -1.68 30.44
CA MET A 60 11.81 -0.58 29.56
C MET A 60 12.46 -1.04 28.25
N THR A 61 12.25 -2.30 27.83
CA THR A 61 12.69 -2.81 26.52
C THR A 61 11.54 -2.91 25.54
N PHE A 62 11.84 -2.82 24.24
CA PHE A 62 10.85 -3.02 23.19
C PHE A 62 10.71 -4.51 22.84
N SER A 63 9.47 -4.92 22.56
CA SER A 63 9.19 -6.25 22.01
C SER A 63 9.81 -6.42 20.62
N HIS A 64 9.76 -7.66 20.13
CA HIS A 64 10.01 -7.92 18.72
C HIS A 64 8.96 -7.15 17.88
N PRO A 65 9.36 -6.62 16.71
CA PRO A 65 8.44 -5.94 15.82
C PRO A 65 7.34 -6.89 15.35
N HIS A 66 6.12 -6.39 15.31
CA HIS A 66 4.99 -7.11 14.74
C HIS A 66 4.18 -6.18 13.84
N ARG A 67 3.62 -6.76 12.78
CA ARG A 67 2.80 -6.03 11.81
C ARG A 67 1.35 -6.04 12.26
N VAL A 68 0.70 -4.89 12.25
CA VAL A 68 -0.71 -4.76 12.59
C VAL A 68 -1.42 -3.85 11.58
N LEU A 69 -2.63 -4.24 11.20
CA LEU A 69 -3.52 -3.35 10.45
C LEU A 69 -4.19 -2.39 11.43
N LYS A 70 -4.06 -1.10 11.15
CA LYS A 70 -4.77 -0.06 11.89
C LYS A 70 -5.74 0.65 11.00
N ASP A 71 -6.91 0.91 11.57
CA ASP A 71 -7.82 1.90 11.02
C ASP A 71 -7.16 3.29 11.14
N PRO A 72 -7.53 4.24 10.27
CA PRO A 72 -6.98 5.58 10.29
C PRO A 72 -7.19 6.25 11.64
N LYS A 73 -6.14 6.92 12.13
CA LYS A 73 -6.21 7.71 13.35
C LYS A 73 -6.99 8.99 13.07
N GLY A 74 -8.01 9.28 13.89
CA GLY A 74 -8.80 10.52 13.80
C GLY A 74 -10.22 10.31 13.23
N ASN A 75 -10.81 11.37 12.68
CA ASN A 75 -12.18 11.33 12.16
C ASN A 75 -12.24 10.45 10.88
N PRO A 76 -13.04 9.36 10.86
CA PRO A 76 -13.18 8.47 9.72
C PRO A 76 -13.61 9.18 8.43
N PHE A 77 -14.38 10.27 8.54
CA PHE A 77 -14.91 11.02 7.39
C PHE A 77 -13.84 11.59 6.46
N TYR A 78 -12.63 11.86 6.95
CA TYR A 78 -11.54 12.42 6.14
C TYR A 78 -10.44 11.42 5.82
N SER A 79 -10.44 10.26 6.48
CA SER A 79 -9.33 9.32 6.41
C SER A 79 -9.68 8.04 5.66
N ILE A 80 -10.95 7.64 5.70
CA ILE A 80 -11.49 6.63 4.79
C ILE A 80 -11.89 7.33 3.50
N ARG A 81 -11.25 6.97 2.39
CA ARG A 81 -11.48 7.62 1.11
C ARG A 81 -11.41 6.64 -0.03
N THR A 82 -11.99 7.05 -1.15
CA THR A 82 -11.95 6.32 -2.40
C THR A 82 -11.19 7.14 -3.42
N GLU A 83 -10.25 6.50 -4.10
CA GLU A 83 -9.48 7.10 -5.20
C GLU A 83 -9.76 6.33 -6.48
N GLU A 84 -9.99 7.05 -7.56
CA GLU A 84 -10.07 6.48 -8.91
C GLU A 84 -8.68 6.52 -9.55
N LEU A 85 -8.21 5.36 -10.00
CA LEU A 85 -6.91 5.23 -10.62
C LEU A 85 -7.01 5.35 -12.14
N PRO A 86 -6.04 6.03 -12.77
CA PRO A 86 -5.89 5.97 -14.22
C PRO A 86 -5.46 4.56 -14.66
N GLU A 87 -5.68 4.23 -15.93
CA GLU A 87 -5.33 2.92 -16.51
C GLU A 87 -3.86 2.52 -16.25
N ALA A 88 -2.95 3.48 -16.30
CA ALA A 88 -1.54 3.24 -16.00
C ALA A 88 -1.28 2.81 -14.55
N GLY A 89 -2.07 3.29 -13.58
CA GLY A 89 -2.02 2.85 -12.19
C GLY A 89 -2.59 1.43 -12.01
N ILE A 90 -3.68 1.12 -12.72
CA ILE A 90 -4.28 -0.23 -12.74
C ILE A 90 -3.29 -1.26 -13.31
N ALA A 91 -2.59 -0.91 -14.39
CA ALA A 91 -1.57 -1.76 -14.98
C ALA A 91 -0.45 -2.12 -13.98
N ILE A 92 -0.05 -1.18 -13.13
CA ILE A 92 0.94 -1.43 -12.07
C ILE A 92 0.38 -2.38 -11.01
N LEU A 93 -0.87 -2.20 -10.57
CA LEU A 93 -1.49 -3.10 -9.59
C LEU A 93 -1.60 -4.54 -10.10
N ARG A 94 -1.97 -4.71 -11.38
CA ARG A 94 -1.96 -6.03 -12.03
C ARG A 94 -0.58 -6.66 -11.97
N LYS A 95 0.47 -5.90 -12.31
CA LYS A 95 1.87 -6.35 -12.26
C LYS A 95 2.33 -6.70 -10.85
N MET A 96 1.95 -5.90 -9.85
CA MET A 96 2.22 -6.21 -8.45
C MET A 96 1.53 -7.53 -8.06
N LYS A 97 0.26 -7.73 -8.43
CA LYS A 97 -0.46 -8.98 -8.17
C LYS A 97 0.18 -10.20 -8.86
N GLU A 98 0.69 -10.05 -10.07
CA GLU A 98 1.44 -11.11 -10.78
C GLU A 98 2.71 -11.51 -10.02
N LEU A 99 3.44 -10.54 -9.47
CA LEU A 99 4.64 -10.79 -8.65
C LEU A 99 4.30 -11.39 -7.29
N ASN A 100 3.07 -11.20 -6.80
CA ASN A 100 2.62 -11.70 -5.51
C ASN A 100 1.25 -12.42 -5.57
N PRO A 101 1.17 -13.59 -6.22
CA PRO A 101 -0.10 -14.25 -6.55
C PRO A 101 -0.83 -14.83 -5.33
N LEU A 102 -0.13 -15.04 -4.21
CA LEU A 102 -0.65 -15.71 -3.02
C LEU A 102 -1.37 -14.78 -2.05
N TYR A 103 -1.19 -13.46 -2.16
CA TYR A 103 -1.71 -12.51 -1.18
C TYR A 103 -2.81 -11.65 -1.79
N GLN A 104 -3.92 -11.53 -1.06
CA GLN A 104 -5.00 -10.58 -1.38
C GLN A 104 -4.64 -9.13 -1.01
N ARG A 105 -3.50 -8.93 -0.35
CA ARG A 105 -2.99 -7.64 0.13
C ARG A 105 -1.58 -7.42 -0.39
N LEU A 106 -1.17 -6.15 -0.49
CA LEU A 106 0.19 -5.76 -0.86
C LEU A 106 1.14 -5.74 0.36
N ASP A 107 0.92 -6.62 1.35
CA ASP A 107 1.69 -6.66 2.60
C ASP A 107 3.07 -7.37 2.46
N ALA A 108 3.30 -8.06 1.35
CA ALA A 108 4.59 -8.66 1.01
C ALA A 108 5.55 -7.72 0.25
N PHE A 109 5.16 -6.45 0.04
CA PHE A 109 5.97 -5.41 -0.65
C PHE A 109 6.65 -4.46 0.34
#